data_AF-A0A7Y5KSH2-F1
#
_entry.id   AF-A0A7Y5KSH2-F1
#
_cell.length_a   1.000
_cell.length_b   1.000
_cell.length_c   1.000
_cell.angle_alpha   90.00
_cell.angle_beta   90.00
_cell.angle_gamma   90.00
#
_symmetry.space_group_name_H-M   'P 1'
#
loop_
_entity.id
_entity.type
_entity.pdbx_description
1 polymer ?
#
loop_
_entity_poly.entity_id
_entity_poly.type
_entity_poly.pdbx_seq_one_letter_code
_entity_poly.pdbx_strand_id
1 'polypeptide(L)'
;MNTSTIRNIIGAAVVVATLPFTASGRATTSTDRTTPVDFVAEADELAGKAPIKFSVQVNAKKKGAVLCALYDDEDTWLSEKVYRRAKTSVDGGWVTCVFPAIDKRGKYAIAALHDEDGDGEMDKILGIPQEGYSMSRDAHTKSLVPKWDNAVFTFSGEEVEQVGHMKY
;
A
#
# COMPACT_ATOMS: atom_id res chain seq x y z
N MET A 1 6.49 32.35 18.30
CA MET A 1 5.94 31.03 17.93
C MET A 1 6.48 30.70 16.56
N ASN A 2 7.42 29.75 16.48
CA ASN A 2 8.32 29.56 15.34
C ASN A 2 7.67 28.76 14.21
N THR A 3 7.75 29.30 12.99
CA THR A 3 7.41 28.69 11.70
C THR A 3 8.59 27.82 11.22
N SER A 4 8.65 26.55 11.65
CA SER A 4 9.58 25.55 11.08
C SER A 4 9.25 24.14 11.58
N THR A 5 8.17 23.52 11.09
CA THR A 5 7.98 22.07 11.25
C THR A 5 7.12 21.49 10.14
N ILE A 6 7.61 21.47 8.89
CA ILE A 6 7.17 20.50 7.88
C ILE A 6 8.43 20.15 7.09
N ARG A 7 9.18 19.17 7.59
CA ARG A 7 10.34 18.59 6.93
C ARG A 7 10.17 17.09 6.99
N ASN A 8 10.48 16.43 5.88
CA ASN A 8 10.69 15.00 5.71
C ASN A 8 9.40 14.19 5.52
N ILE A 9 9.28 13.59 4.33
CA ILE A 9 8.27 12.60 4.02
C ILE A 9 8.97 11.39 3.38
N ILE A 10 8.95 10.26 4.11
CA ILE A 10 9.05 8.87 3.60
C ILE A 10 10.40 8.45 2.98
N GLY A 11 11.41 8.30 3.85
CA GLY A 11 12.54 7.40 3.63
C GLY A 11 12.42 6.13 4.49
N ALA A 12 12.26 4.96 3.85
CA ALA A 12 12.83 3.65 4.23
C ALA A 12 11.90 2.43 3.99
N ALA A 13 12.48 1.50 3.22
CA ALA A 13 12.25 0.05 3.09
C ALA A 13 10.89 -0.48 2.57
N VAL A 14 10.98 -1.10 1.39
CA VAL A 14 9.92 -1.89 0.72
C VAL A 14 10.28 -3.36 0.79
N VAL A 15 9.36 -4.19 1.26
CA VAL A 15 9.35 -5.62 0.94
C VAL A 15 8.46 -5.80 -0.29
N VAL A 16 9.07 -6.07 -1.43
CA VAL A 16 8.34 -6.45 -2.66
C VAL A 16 8.00 -7.93 -2.52
N ALA A 17 6.80 -8.25 -2.04
CA ALA A 17 6.29 -9.61 -2.02
C ALA A 17 5.68 -9.94 -3.39
N THR A 18 6.48 -10.54 -4.29
CA THR A 18 5.95 -11.20 -5.49
C THR A 18 5.48 -12.60 -5.07
N LEU A 19 4.20 -12.74 -4.74
CA LEU A 19 3.64 -14.07 -4.46
C LEU A 19 3.40 -14.81 -5.79
N PRO A 20 3.91 -16.04 -5.98
CA PRO A 20 3.62 -16.83 -7.16
C PRO A 20 2.16 -17.34 -7.13
N PHE A 21 1.43 -17.10 -8.21
CA PHE A 21 0.15 -17.74 -8.50
C PHE A 21 0.40 -19.24 -8.73
N THR A 22 0.01 -20.10 -7.79
CA THR A 22 0.11 -21.57 -7.99
C THR A 22 -1.22 -22.10 -8.52
N ALA A 23 -1.21 -22.52 -9.79
CA ALA A 23 -2.31 -23.24 -10.41
C ALA A 23 -2.42 -24.67 -9.87
N SER A 24 -3.64 -25.09 -9.52
CA SER A 24 -3.96 -26.46 -9.11
C SER A 24 -3.79 -27.43 -10.28
N GLY A 25 -2.84 -28.36 -10.16
CA GLY A 25 -2.56 -29.40 -11.15
C GLY A 25 -2.35 -30.76 -10.49
N ARG A 26 -3.25 -31.70 -10.79
CA ARG A 26 -3.27 -33.09 -10.33
C ARG A 26 -2.39 -33.98 -11.23
N ALA A 27 -1.43 -34.73 -10.67
CA ALA A 27 -0.81 -35.91 -11.31
C ALA A 27 -0.06 -36.75 -10.24
N THR A 28 -0.59 -37.93 -9.88
CA THR A 28 -0.11 -39.30 -10.19
C THR A 28 1.16 -39.76 -9.45
N THR A 29 1.02 -40.91 -8.79
CA THR A 29 1.97 -41.62 -7.95
C THR A 29 3.28 -42.00 -8.64
N SER A 30 4.41 -41.68 -8.00
CA SER A 30 5.72 -42.29 -8.25
C SER A 30 6.46 -42.47 -6.92
N THR A 31 6.85 -43.71 -6.64
CA THR A 31 7.59 -44.12 -5.44
C THR A 31 9.07 -43.94 -5.70
N ASP A 32 9.70 -42.94 -5.08
CA ASP A 32 11.14 -42.95 -4.87
C ASP A 32 11.51 -42.32 -3.51
N ARG A 33 12.31 -43.05 -2.74
CA ARG A 33 12.80 -42.65 -1.42
C ARG A 33 14.03 -41.78 -1.61
N THR A 34 13.83 -40.48 -1.58
CA THR A 34 14.81 -39.50 -1.11
C THR A 34 14.05 -38.47 -0.30
N THR A 35 14.54 -38.17 0.90
CA THR A 35 13.94 -37.23 1.86
C THR A 35 13.42 -35.97 1.18
N PRO A 36 12.12 -35.62 1.29
CA PRO A 36 11.65 -34.30 0.91
C PRO A 36 12.35 -33.29 1.82
N VAL A 37 13.13 -32.39 1.23
CA VAL A 37 13.48 -31.13 1.90
C VAL A 37 12.19 -30.32 1.94
N ASP A 38 11.55 -30.40 3.09
CA ASP A 38 10.32 -29.74 3.46
C ASP A 38 10.41 -28.22 3.23
N PHE A 39 10.00 -27.75 2.05
CA PHE A 39 9.56 -26.37 1.84
C PHE A 39 8.18 -26.20 2.50
N VAL A 40 8.13 -26.26 3.83
CA VAL A 40 6.98 -25.82 4.64
C VAL A 40 7.44 -24.66 5.50
N ALA A 41 7.50 -23.48 4.91
CA ALA A 41 7.70 -22.24 5.65
C ALA A 41 7.15 -21.05 4.85
N GLU A 42 5.85 -21.01 4.58
CA GLU A 42 5.19 -19.75 4.18
C GLU A 42 3.67 -19.74 4.42
N ALA A 43 3.01 -20.90 4.51
CA ALA A 43 1.57 -20.98 4.76
C ALA A 43 1.17 -20.82 6.25
N ASP A 44 2.04 -21.20 7.20
CA ASP A 44 1.69 -21.25 8.63
C ASP A 44 1.92 -19.90 9.35
N GLU A 45 2.72 -18.99 8.78
CA GLU A 45 3.04 -17.68 9.38
C GLU A 45 1.93 -16.61 9.19
N LEU A 46 0.93 -16.94 8.35
CA LEU A 46 -0.24 -16.12 8.04
C LEU A 46 -1.49 -16.57 8.80
N ALA A 47 -1.42 -17.60 9.65
CA ALA A 47 -2.55 -18.00 10.46
C ALA A 47 -3.05 -16.82 11.31
N GLY A 48 -4.27 -16.35 11.05
CA GLY A 48 -4.86 -15.19 11.72
C GLY A 48 -4.40 -13.81 11.21
N LYS A 49 -3.64 -13.74 10.11
CA LYS A 49 -3.25 -12.49 9.45
C LYS A 49 -3.77 -12.47 8.01
N ALA A 50 -4.21 -11.31 7.54
CA ALA A 50 -4.66 -11.15 6.16
C ALA A 50 -4.06 -9.90 5.50
N PRO A 51 -3.90 -9.87 4.17
CA PRO A 51 -3.36 -8.71 3.49
C PRO A 51 -4.40 -7.60 3.33
N ILE A 52 -3.93 -6.36 3.36
CA ILE A 52 -4.66 -5.19 2.85
C ILE A 52 -3.99 -4.80 1.53
N LYS A 53 -4.76 -4.68 0.45
CA LYS A 53 -4.28 -4.27 -0.88
C LYS A 53 -4.88 -2.94 -1.27
N PHE A 54 -4.12 -2.13 -2.01
CA PHE A 54 -4.62 -0.90 -2.62
C PHE A 54 -4.19 -0.82 -4.09
N SER A 55 -5.15 -1.05 -4.98
CA SER A 55 -4.97 -0.97 -6.42
C SER A 55 -5.36 0.42 -6.91
N VAL A 56 -4.41 1.14 -7.51
CA VAL A 56 -4.61 2.51 -7.95
C VAL A 56 -4.39 2.68 -9.44
N GLN A 57 -5.31 3.39 -10.09
CA GLN A 57 -5.13 3.80 -11.47
C GLN A 57 -4.14 4.96 -11.52
N VAL A 58 -3.09 4.79 -12.31
CA VAL A 58 -2.01 5.77 -12.52
C VAL A 58 -2.00 6.21 -13.97
N ASN A 59 -1.46 7.40 -14.25
CA ASN A 59 -1.20 7.80 -15.63
C ASN A 59 0.02 7.02 -16.17
N ALA A 60 -0.22 6.01 -17.01
CA ALA A 60 0.82 5.14 -17.57
C ALA A 60 1.94 5.86 -18.37
N LYS A 61 1.75 7.14 -18.73
CA LYS A 61 2.77 7.96 -19.39
C LYS A 61 3.79 8.54 -18.41
N LYS A 62 3.41 8.70 -17.14
CA LYS A 62 4.29 9.19 -16.08
C LYS A 62 5.07 8.01 -15.50
N LYS A 63 6.33 8.26 -15.12
CA LYS A 63 7.27 7.27 -14.57
C LYS A 63 7.42 7.50 -13.07
N GLY A 64 8.20 6.65 -12.42
CA GLY A 64 8.48 6.74 -11.01
C GLY A 64 7.87 5.57 -10.24
N ALA A 65 7.45 5.84 -9.01
CA ALA A 65 6.88 4.83 -8.13
C ALA A 65 5.65 5.37 -7.41
N VAL A 66 4.76 4.46 -7.03
CA VAL A 66 3.70 4.77 -6.09
C VAL A 66 4.15 4.37 -4.69
N LEU A 67 4.08 5.33 -3.78
CA LEU A 67 4.31 5.16 -2.35
C LEU A 67 2.96 5.11 -1.66
N CYS A 68 2.70 4.06 -0.89
CA CYS A 68 1.48 3.91 -0.11
C CYS A 68 1.79 3.87 1.38
N ALA A 69 1.01 4.60 2.16
CA ALA A 69 1.04 4.61 3.62
C ALA A 69 -0.30 4.13 4.17
N LEU A 70 -0.25 3.12 5.05
CA LEU A 70 -1.38 2.60 5.81
C LEU A 70 -1.35 3.22 7.22
N TYR A 71 -2.48 3.75 7.64
CA TYR A 71 -2.68 4.39 8.95
C TYR A 71 -3.76 3.63 9.73
N ASP A 72 -3.58 3.47 11.03
CA ASP A 72 -4.53 2.83 11.95
C ASP A 72 -5.05 3.76 13.06
N ASP A 73 -4.71 5.05 12.96
CA ASP A 73 -5.02 6.09 13.94
C ASP A 73 -5.30 7.43 13.24
N GLU A 74 -6.45 8.04 13.53
CA GLU A 74 -6.89 9.33 12.99
C GLU A 74 -5.95 10.48 13.37
N ASP A 75 -5.38 10.47 14.58
CA ASP A 75 -4.50 11.53 15.06
C ASP A 75 -3.17 11.58 14.28
N THR A 76 -2.84 10.48 13.60
CA THR A 76 -1.61 10.34 12.80
C THR A 76 -1.87 10.44 11.29
N TRP A 77 -3.12 10.64 10.87
CA TRP A 77 -3.52 10.69 9.47
C TRP A 77 -2.71 11.72 8.68
N LEU A 78 -2.06 11.26 7.59
CA LEU A 78 -1.16 12.06 6.74
C LEU A 78 0.06 12.66 7.46
N SER A 79 0.48 12.06 8.58
CA SER A 79 1.74 12.37 9.28
C SER A 79 2.85 11.36 8.95
N GLU A 80 4.08 11.62 9.43
CA GLU A 80 5.19 10.67 9.29
C GLU A 80 5.03 9.37 10.10
N LYS A 81 4.17 9.42 11.14
CA LYS A 81 3.86 8.26 11.98
C LYS A 81 2.82 7.41 11.25
N VAL A 82 3.30 6.41 10.52
CA VAL A 82 2.48 5.48 9.74
C VAL A 82 2.53 4.09 10.36
N TYR A 83 1.46 3.31 10.18
CA TYR A 83 1.43 1.91 10.62
C TYR A 83 2.32 1.03 9.72
N ARG A 84 2.14 1.12 8.40
CA ARG A 84 2.97 0.40 7.40
C ARG A 84 3.14 1.19 6.11
N ARG A 85 4.20 0.88 5.36
CA ARG A 85 4.48 1.44 4.04
C ARG A 85 4.57 0.34 2.99
N ALA A 86 4.23 0.68 1.76
CA ALA A 86 4.47 -0.12 0.56
C ALA A 86 4.94 0.81 -0.55
N LYS A 87 5.78 0.33 -1.46
CA LYS A 87 6.11 1.06 -2.69
C LYS A 87 6.19 0.11 -3.88
N THR A 88 5.74 0.58 -5.03
CA THR A 88 5.69 -0.19 -6.27
C THR A 88 6.06 0.71 -7.44
N SER A 89 6.83 0.19 -8.40
CA SER A 89 7.19 0.93 -9.61
C SER A 89 5.97 1.10 -10.52
N VAL A 90 5.93 2.20 -11.28
CA VAL A 90 4.92 2.43 -12.31
C VAL A 90 5.41 1.90 -13.65
N ASP A 91 4.88 0.74 -14.06
CA ASP A 91 5.15 0.07 -15.33
C ASP A 91 3.92 -0.03 -16.25
N GLY A 92 2.74 0.40 -15.77
CA GLY A 92 1.46 0.36 -16.49
C GLY A 92 0.46 1.40 -16.01
N GLY A 93 -0.82 1.23 -16.37
CA GLY A 93 -1.91 2.13 -15.96
C GLY A 93 -2.53 1.80 -14.61
N TRP A 94 -2.11 0.72 -13.98
CA TRP A 94 -2.56 0.26 -12.67
C TRP A 94 -1.38 -0.28 -11.89
N VAL A 95 -1.33 0.03 -10.59
CA VAL A 95 -0.36 -0.56 -9.67
C VAL A 95 -1.04 -0.97 -8.38
N THR A 96 -0.49 -1.97 -7.70
CA THR A 96 -1.06 -2.47 -6.44
C THR A 96 -0.03 -2.39 -5.32
N CYS A 97 -0.34 -1.60 -4.31
CA CYS A 97 0.37 -1.63 -3.03
C CYS A 97 -0.17 -2.77 -2.16
N VAL A 98 0.72 -3.58 -1.60
CA VAL A 98 0.37 -4.71 -0.73
C VAL A 98 0.94 -4.48 0.67
N PHE A 99 0.06 -4.54 1.68
CA PHE A 99 0.43 -4.58 3.09
C PHE A 99 0.19 -6.01 3.59
N PRO A 100 1.23 -6.88 3.59
CA PRO A 100 1.04 -8.28 3.94
C PRO A 100 0.82 -8.45 5.44
N ALA A 101 0.15 -9.54 5.82
CA ALA A 101 0.14 -10.03 7.19
C ALA A 101 -0.33 -9.00 8.24
N ILE A 102 -1.52 -8.43 8.05
CA ILE A 102 -2.19 -7.55 9.03
C ILE A 102 -2.96 -8.43 10.02
N ASP A 103 -2.63 -8.28 11.29
CA ASP A 103 -3.08 -9.10 12.41
C ASP A 103 -4.16 -8.41 13.27
N LYS A 104 -4.12 -7.08 13.34
CA LYS A 104 -5.08 -6.26 14.09
C LYS A 104 -6.32 -5.96 13.24
N ARG A 105 -7.49 -6.39 13.72
CA ARG A 105 -8.79 -5.91 13.21
C ARG A 105 -9.01 -4.46 13.63
N GLY A 106 -9.65 -3.65 12.79
CA GLY A 106 -9.89 -2.25 13.16
C GLY A 106 -10.18 -1.33 11.99
N LYS A 107 -10.06 -0.04 12.25
CA LYS A 107 -10.20 1.02 11.25
C LYS A 107 -8.84 1.34 10.65
N TYR A 108 -8.81 1.47 9.33
CA TYR A 108 -7.61 1.78 8.57
C TYR A 108 -7.93 2.81 7.50
N ALA A 109 -6.93 3.60 7.12
CA ALA A 109 -6.98 4.46 5.94
C ALA A 109 -5.67 4.36 5.16
N ILE A 110 -5.74 4.46 3.84
CA ILE A 110 -4.59 4.38 2.95
C ILE A 110 -4.48 5.68 2.18
N ALA A 111 -3.26 6.22 2.10
CA ALA A 111 -2.90 7.30 1.20
C ALA A 111 -1.82 6.80 0.23
N ALA A 112 -1.94 7.17 -1.04
CA ALA A 112 -0.97 6.90 -2.08
C ALA A 112 -0.47 8.20 -2.70
N LEU A 113 0.83 8.25 -2.99
CA LEU A 113 1.56 9.32 -3.67
C LEU A 113 2.27 8.72 -4.89
N HIS A 114 2.24 9.40 -6.01
CA HIS A 114 3.03 9.09 -7.20
C HIS A 114 4.31 9.92 -7.19
N ASP A 115 5.37 9.31 -6.67
CA ASP A 115 6.73 9.84 -6.56
C ASP A 115 7.41 9.75 -7.95
N GLU A 116 7.27 10.82 -8.73
CA GLU A 116 7.72 10.89 -10.13
C GLU A 116 9.21 11.22 -10.24
N ASP A 117 9.75 11.97 -9.27
CA ASP A 117 11.13 12.42 -9.24
C ASP A 117 12.04 11.62 -8.28
N GLY A 118 11.45 10.84 -7.36
CA GLY A 118 12.14 9.89 -6.51
C GLY A 118 12.58 10.44 -5.15
N ASP A 119 12.10 11.60 -4.73
CA ASP A 119 12.49 12.21 -3.46
C ASP A 119 11.71 11.64 -2.24
N GLY A 120 10.59 10.95 -2.50
CA GLY A 120 9.73 10.35 -1.48
C GLY A 120 8.71 11.31 -0.86
N GLU A 121 8.74 12.57 -1.25
CA GLU A 121 7.91 13.64 -0.73
C GLU A 121 6.80 14.01 -1.70
N MET A 122 5.72 14.60 -1.17
CA MET A 122 4.68 15.16 -2.03
C MET A 122 5.08 16.58 -2.40
N ASP A 123 5.40 16.78 -3.68
CA ASP A 123 5.70 18.10 -4.21
C ASP A 123 4.47 19.02 -4.21
N LYS A 124 4.65 20.26 -3.74
CA LYS A 124 3.55 21.23 -3.61
C LYS A 124 3.94 22.65 -4.03
N ILE A 125 3.17 23.25 -4.93
CA ILE A 125 3.24 24.69 -5.24
C ILE A 125 2.03 25.36 -4.58
N LEU A 126 2.29 26.29 -3.65
CA LEU A 126 1.23 26.98 -2.89
C LEU A 126 0.22 26.03 -2.19
N GLY A 127 0.69 24.85 -1.74
CA GLY A 127 -0.14 23.83 -1.10
C GLY A 127 -0.93 22.93 -2.06
N ILE A 128 -0.77 23.12 -3.38
CA ILE A 128 -1.39 22.30 -4.41
C ILE A 128 -0.45 21.16 -4.77
N PRO A 129 -0.86 19.89 -4.62
CA PRO A 129 -0.09 18.73 -5.09
C PRO A 129 0.31 18.89 -6.55
N GLN A 130 1.59 18.67 -6.88
CA GLN A 130 2.07 18.60 -8.27
C GLN A 130 2.16 17.15 -8.78
N GLU A 131 2.05 16.20 -7.85
CA GLU A 131 2.16 14.78 -8.10
C GLU A 131 0.84 14.05 -7.87
N GLY A 132 0.75 12.85 -8.44
CA GLY A 132 -0.44 12.03 -8.35
C GLY A 132 -0.73 11.62 -6.92
N TYR A 133 -1.99 11.70 -6.48
CA TYR A 133 -2.39 11.16 -5.18
C TYR A 133 -3.72 10.43 -5.23
N SER A 134 -3.87 9.43 -4.36
CA SER A 134 -5.12 8.69 -4.18
C SER A 134 -5.29 8.23 -2.74
N MET A 135 -6.50 7.85 -2.37
CA MET A 135 -6.84 7.40 -1.01
C MET A 135 -7.80 6.22 -1.07
N SER A 136 -7.82 5.41 0.00
CA SER A 136 -8.84 4.38 0.16
C SER A 136 -10.25 4.98 0.07
N ARG A 137 -11.23 4.14 -0.32
CA ARG A 137 -12.60 4.55 -0.68
C ARG A 137 -12.72 5.50 -1.88
N ASP A 138 -11.68 5.59 -2.70
CA ASP A 138 -11.58 6.53 -3.83
C ASP A 138 -11.93 7.97 -3.42
N ALA A 139 -11.49 8.34 -2.21
CA ALA A 139 -11.85 9.60 -1.61
C ALA A 139 -11.14 10.77 -2.31
N HIS A 140 -11.93 11.69 -2.85
CA HIS A 140 -11.45 12.97 -3.38
C HIS A 140 -12.11 14.11 -2.64
N THR A 141 -11.31 14.92 -1.92
CA THR A 141 -11.86 16.03 -1.13
C THR A 141 -11.80 17.34 -1.91
N LYS A 142 -12.88 18.12 -1.85
CA LYS A 142 -12.85 19.53 -2.29
C LYS A 142 -12.06 20.44 -1.33
N SER A 143 -11.82 19.97 -0.10
CA SER A 143 -10.96 20.65 0.87
C SER A 143 -9.48 20.38 0.56
N LEU A 144 -8.63 21.37 0.89
CA LEU A 144 -7.17 21.30 0.72
C LEU A 144 -6.50 20.20 1.56
N VAL A 145 -7.12 19.81 2.68
CA VAL A 145 -6.62 18.73 3.54
C VAL A 145 -7.64 17.59 3.56
N PRO A 146 -7.25 16.38 3.10
CA PRO A 146 -8.11 15.21 3.14
C PRO A 146 -8.38 14.76 4.57
N LYS A 147 -9.66 14.63 4.94
CA LYS A 147 -10.09 14.15 6.28
C LYS A 147 -10.07 12.63 6.37
N TRP A 148 -9.68 12.10 7.54
CA TRP A 148 -9.68 10.68 7.86
C TRP A 148 -11.01 9.98 7.51
N ASP A 149 -12.14 10.57 7.91
CA ASP A 149 -13.49 10.02 7.70
C ASP A 149 -13.84 9.70 6.25
N ASN A 150 -13.20 10.38 5.29
CA ASN A 150 -13.42 10.13 3.87
C ASN A 150 -12.70 8.88 3.39
N ALA A 151 -11.53 8.57 3.97
CA ALA A 151 -10.66 7.48 3.55
C ALA A 151 -10.79 6.22 4.42
N VAL A 152 -11.27 6.34 5.66
CA VAL A 152 -11.30 5.23 6.62
C VAL A 152 -12.25 4.10 6.21
N PHE A 153 -11.77 2.86 6.30
CA PHE A 153 -12.51 1.61 6.12
C PHE A 153 -12.23 0.64 7.27
N THR A 154 -13.09 -0.37 7.41
CA THR A 154 -12.95 -1.41 8.44
C THR A 154 -12.25 -2.64 7.86
N PHE A 155 -11.23 -3.12 8.54
CA PHE A 155 -10.57 -4.40 8.27
C PHE A 155 -11.09 -5.46 9.24
N SER A 156 -11.75 -6.49 8.70
CA SER A 156 -12.34 -7.60 9.46
C SER A 156 -11.34 -8.70 9.81
N GLY A 157 -10.07 -8.61 9.40
CA GLY A 157 -9.11 -9.72 9.53
C GLY A 157 -9.17 -10.72 8.38
N GLU A 158 -9.86 -10.37 7.29
CA GLU A 158 -9.88 -11.09 6.01
C GLU A 158 -9.29 -10.19 4.93
N GLU A 159 -8.82 -10.77 3.83
CA GLU A 159 -8.25 -9.99 2.73
C GLU A 159 -9.22 -8.90 2.27
N VAL A 160 -8.72 -7.68 2.18
CA VAL A 160 -9.47 -6.56 1.62
C VAL A 160 -8.63 -5.84 0.58
N GLU A 161 -9.27 -5.55 -0.54
CA GLU A 161 -8.71 -4.70 -1.59
C GLU A 161 -9.48 -3.39 -1.64
N GLN A 162 -8.75 -2.30 -1.60
CA GLN A 162 -9.27 -0.97 -1.92
C GLN A 162 -8.88 -0.64 -3.36
N VAL A 163 -9.75 0.11 -4.03
CA VAL A 163 -9.48 0.62 -5.38
C VAL A 163 -9.56 2.14 -5.32
N GLY A 164 -8.66 2.81 -6.03
CA GLY A 164 -8.65 4.26 -6.14
C GLY A 164 -8.14 4.74 -7.49
N HIS A 165 -8.42 5.99 -7.81
CA HIS A 165 -7.91 6.66 -9.01
C HIS A 165 -6.99 7.79 -8.58
N MET A 166 -5.85 7.95 -9.24
CA MET A 166 -4.99 9.09 -8.93
C MET A 166 -5.55 10.39 -9.49
N LYS A 167 -5.45 11.44 -8.68
CA LYS A 167 -5.64 12.84 -9.09
C LYS A 167 -4.27 13.49 -9.25
N TYR A 168 -4.12 14.23 -10.34
CA TYR A 168 -2.96 15.06 -10.66
C TYR A 168 -3.42 16.52 -10.74
#